data_AF-A0A522PY94-F1
#
_entry.id   AF-A0A522PY94-F1
#
_cell.length_a   1.000
_cell.length_b   1.000
_cell.length_c   1.000
_cell.angle_alpha   90.00
_cell.angle_beta   90.00
_cell.angle_gamma   90.00
#
_symmetry.space_group_name_H-M   'P 1'
#
loop_
_entity.id
_entity.type
_entity.pdbx_description
1 polymer ?
#
loop_
_entity_poly.entity_id
_entity_poly.type
_entity_poly.pdbx_seq_one_letter_code
_entity_poly.pdbx_strand_id
1 'polypeptide(L)'
;MRLKCVLGFITLFALAAWPGVQPACAASPAASGQEKAANPADLRIYVIDVEGGQSTLIVTPARQSLLVDTGWAGFNGRDTERILQAAKLAGIDRINALLITHYHADHVGGVPQLAERIPIDTFFDHGPDVENSPDARKLYAAYLKTAQKGQHRVVKPGGIILLGGVKVVVVAAAGRRLRKPLRGAGQTNPYCSETKPIEPDPSENAQSSGIVLTYGKFRFVDLGDLTWNKEIALMCPVNRLGRADVFLASHHGESISNSKALVWALEPRVTIIDNAAKKGGTPEAWKRIYEAPGRERIWEIHYSVEGGNEANAEPDYIANSVDQPDQGNYIEVSAHPDGGFTVTNSRNGFKVNYPPRSLPAQSITRE
;
A
#
# COMPACT_ATOMS: atom_id res chain seq x y z
N MET A 1 -5.06 -26.48 -66.17
CA MET A 1 -4.35 -25.66 -67.18
C MET A 1 -4.07 -24.30 -66.55
N ARG A 2 -2.86 -23.77 -66.37
CA ARG A 2 -1.46 -24.12 -66.71
C ARG A 2 -0.61 -23.46 -65.60
N LEU A 3 0.16 -24.21 -64.80
CA LEU A 3 1.61 -24.39 -64.90
C LEU A 3 2.39 -23.18 -65.47
N LYS A 4 3.37 -22.68 -64.69
CA LYS A 4 4.70 -22.30 -65.19
C LYS A 4 5.72 -22.30 -64.03
N CYS A 5 6.48 -23.40 -63.96
CA CYS A 5 7.81 -23.46 -63.38
C CYS A 5 8.78 -22.61 -64.22
N VAL A 6 9.79 -22.02 -63.58
CA VAL A 6 11.11 -21.84 -64.19
C VAL A 6 12.16 -22.17 -63.12
N LEU A 7 12.86 -23.30 -63.33
CA LEU A 7 14.15 -23.62 -62.74
C LEU A 7 15.25 -22.94 -63.58
N GLY A 8 16.32 -22.48 -62.92
CA GLY A 8 17.50 -21.92 -63.59
C GLY A 8 18.78 -22.15 -62.78
N PHE A 9 19.34 -23.34 -62.98
CA PHE A 9 20.73 -23.81 -62.85
C PHE A 9 21.77 -23.13 -61.94
N ILE A 10 22.35 -24.02 -61.13
CA ILE A 10 23.57 -23.97 -60.32
C ILE A 10 24.82 -23.75 -61.20
N THR A 11 25.77 -22.93 -60.72
CA THR A 11 27.20 -23.05 -61.04
C THR A 11 28.01 -23.08 -59.74
N LEU A 12 28.76 -24.17 -59.56
CA LEU A 12 29.74 -24.41 -58.50
C LEU A 12 31.01 -23.61 -58.78
N PHE A 13 31.56 -22.92 -57.78
CA PHE A 13 32.98 -22.60 -57.70
C PHE A 13 33.55 -23.07 -56.35
N ALA A 14 34.69 -23.73 -56.44
CA ALA A 14 35.38 -24.38 -55.34
C ALA A 14 36.31 -23.42 -54.57
N LEU A 15 36.35 -23.64 -53.24
CA LEU A 15 37.49 -23.57 -52.32
C LEU A 15 38.45 -22.37 -52.38
N ALA A 16 38.44 -21.57 -51.30
CA ALA A 16 39.67 -21.13 -50.63
C ALA A 16 39.38 -20.92 -49.13
N ALA A 17 40.06 -21.70 -48.29
CA ALA A 17 40.04 -21.57 -46.85
C ALA A 17 40.95 -20.41 -46.41
N TRP A 18 40.46 -19.57 -45.50
CA TRP A 18 41.29 -18.64 -44.73
C TRP A 18 41.01 -18.74 -43.23
N PRO A 19 42.03 -18.60 -42.38
CA PRO A 19 42.00 -19.03 -41.00
C PRO A 19 41.38 -17.99 -40.06
N GLY A 20 40.58 -18.51 -39.13
CA GLY A 20 40.47 -18.12 -37.73
C GLY A 20 40.57 -16.64 -37.35
N VAL A 21 39.41 -16.03 -37.10
CA VAL A 21 39.20 -15.14 -35.96
C VAL A 21 37.76 -15.35 -35.46
N GLN A 22 37.59 -16.06 -34.34
CA GLN A 22 36.33 -16.05 -33.61
C GLN A 22 36.24 -14.71 -32.85
N PRO A 23 35.13 -13.95 -32.94
CA PRO A 23 34.92 -12.87 -32.00
C PRO A 23 34.61 -13.47 -30.63
N ALA A 24 35.56 -13.36 -29.71
CA ALA A 24 35.34 -13.63 -28.30
C ALA A 24 34.35 -12.60 -27.76
N CYS A 25 33.08 -12.99 -27.61
CA CYS A 25 32.16 -12.31 -26.71
C CYS A 25 32.71 -12.46 -25.29
N ALA A 26 33.42 -11.44 -24.81
CA ALA A 26 33.69 -11.27 -23.40
C ALA A 26 32.38 -10.91 -22.70
N ALA A 27 31.62 -11.93 -22.31
CA ALA A 27 30.56 -11.77 -21.33
C ALA A 27 31.23 -11.33 -20.02
N SER A 28 31.08 -10.06 -19.66
CA SER A 28 31.36 -9.62 -18.30
C SER A 28 30.47 -10.44 -17.36
N PRO A 29 30.99 -11.00 -16.26
CA PRO A 29 30.14 -11.65 -15.28
C PRO A 29 29.23 -10.56 -14.71
N ALA A 30 27.94 -10.65 -15.04
CA ALA A 30 26.92 -9.90 -14.35
C ALA A 30 27.12 -10.18 -12.85
N ALA A 31 27.39 -9.14 -12.08
CA ALA A 31 27.42 -9.21 -10.64
C ALA A 31 26.06 -9.75 -10.20
N SER A 32 26.03 -11.02 -9.82
CA SER A 32 24.87 -11.62 -9.17
C SER A 32 24.70 -10.88 -7.86
N GLY A 33 23.78 -9.90 -7.85
CA GLY A 33 23.27 -9.32 -6.62
C GLY A 33 22.69 -10.46 -5.81
N GLN A 34 23.44 -10.95 -4.83
CA GLN A 34 22.91 -11.89 -3.87
C GLN A 34 21.73 -11.22 -3.19
N GLU A 35 20.56 -11.80 -3.41
CA GLU A 35 19.32 -11.39 -2.80
C GLU A 35 19.52 -11.48 -1.28
N LYS A 36 19.67 -10.33 -0.63
CA LYS A 36 19.80 -10.28 0.82
C LYS A 36 18.48 -10.79 1.38
N ALA A 37 18.46 -12.02 1.90
CA ALA A 37 17.30 -12.60 2.53
C ALA A 37 16.74 -11.62 3.58
N ALA A 38 15.40 -11.56 3.70
CA ALA A 38 14.72 -10.70 4.67
C ALA A 38 15.37 -10.86 6.05
N ASN A 39 15.83 -9.74 6.63
CA ASN A 39 16.47 -9.79 7.93
C ASN A 39 15.40 -10.13 8.97
N PRO A 40 15.62 -11.12 9.88
CA PRO A 40 14.65 -11.46 10.93
C PRO A 40 14.24 -10.27 11.81
N ALA A 41 15.01 -9.18 11.81
CA ALA A 41 14.72 -7.94 12.51
C ALA A 41 13.85 -6.93 11.74
N ASP A 42 13.35 -7.27 10.55
CA ASP A 42 12.58 -6.31 9.73
C ASP A 42 11.07 -6.39 10.01
N LEU A 43 10.44 -5.23 10.01
CA LEU A 43 8.99 -5.12 9.88
C LEU A 43 8.64 -5.31 8.40
N ARG A 44 7.71 -6.20 8.08
CA ARG A 44 7.22 -6.41 6.71
C ARG A 44 5.79 -5.90 6.56
N ILE A 45 5.52 -5.19 5.48
CA ILE A 45 4.19 -4.67 5.13
C ILE A 45 3.90 -5.11 3.71
N TYR A 46 2.83 -5.87 3.51
CA TYR A 46 2.36 -6.31 2.20
C TYR A 46 1.10 -5.51 1.87
N VAL A 47 1.16 -4.69 0.82
CA VAL A 47 -0.04 -4.10 0.21
C VAL A 47 -0.51 -5.09 -0.84
N ILE A 48 -1.58 -5.82 -0.51
CA ILE A 48 -2.04 -7.00 -1.22
C ILE A 48 -3.05 -6.56 -2.27
N ASP A 49 -2.89 -7.06 -3.49
CA ASP A 49 -3.86 -6.76 -4.54
C ASP A 49 -5.21 -7.45 -4.28
N VAL A 50 -6.24 -6.63 -4.13
CA VAL A 50 -7.64 -7.04 -4.03
C VAL A 50 -8.50 -6.33 -5.09
N GLU A 51 -7.87 -5.80 -6.16
CA GLU A 51 -8.51 -5.13 -7.29
C GLU A 51 -9.43 -3.96 -6.88
N GLY A 52 -8.87 -2.91 -6.26
CA GLY A 52 -9.62 -1.68 -5.94
C GLY A 52 -10.42 -1.83 -4.66
N GLY A 53 -9.69 -2.13 -3.61
CA GLY A 53 -10.10 -2.28 -2.23
C GLY A 53 -8.81 -2.31 -1.41
N GLN A 54 -8.93 -2.47 -0.09
CA GLN A 54 -7.75 -2.50 0.76
C GLN A 54 -7.53 -3.88 1.38
N SER A 55 -6.28 -4.34 1.35
CA SER A 55 -5.79 -5.35 2.28
C SER A 55 -4.29 -5.19 2.52
N THR A 56 -3.94 -4.75 3.72
CA THR A 56 -2.56 -4.45 4.12
C THR A 56 -2.13 -5.34 5.28
N LEU A 57 -1.25 -6.31 5.01
CA LEU A 57 -0.72 -7.21 6.03
C LEU A 57 0.60 -6.68 6.59
N ILE A 58 0.61 -6.36 7.88
CA ILE A 58 1.77 -5.92 8.64
C ILE A 58 2.25 -7.07 9.53
N VAL A 59 3.50 -7.49 9.39
CA VAL A 59 4.12 -8.55 10.18
C VAL A 59 5.40 -8.08 10.83
N THR A 60 5.43 -8.17 12.16
CA THR A 60 6.54 -7.72 12.99
C THR A 60 7.68 -8.74 13.00
N PRO A 61 8.90 -8.35 13.44
CA PRO A 61 10.00 -9.29 13.67
C PRO A 61 9.64 -10.45 14.60
N ALA A 62 8.77 -10.20 15.58
CA ALA A 62 8.23 -11.21 16.50
C ALA A 62 7.14 -12.10 15.88
N ARG A 63 6.89 -11.98 14.57
CA ARG A 63 5.84 -12.66 13.78
C ARG A 63 4.42 -12.42 14.29
N GLN A 64 4.20 -11.32 15.01
CA GLN A 64 2.85 -10.83 15.26
C GLN A 64 2.31 -10.07 14.05
N SER A 65 1.03 -10.25 13.76
CA SER A 65 0.38 -9.77 12.55
C SER A 65 -0.78 -8.81 12.83
N LEU A 66 -0.84 -7.75 12.03
CA LEU A 66 -2.01 -6.89 11.86
C LEU A 66 -2.40 -6.92 10.39
N LEU A 67 -3.63 -7.35 10.10
CA LEU A 67 -4.24 -7.17 8.80
C LEU A 67 -5.15 -5.93 8.87
N VAL A 68 -5.00 -4.99 7.95
CA VAL A 68 -5.91 -3.87 7.77
C VAL A 68 -6.74 -4.14 6.52
N ASP A 69 -8.05 -4.33 6.70
CA ASP A 69 -9.03 -4.68 5.67
C ASP A 69 -8.74 -6.00 4.91
N THR A 70 -9.75 -6.47 4.17
CA THR A 70 -9.81 -7.83 3.61
C THR A 70 -10.23 -7.91 2.15
N GLY A 71 -10.37 -6.77 1.47
CA GLY A 71 -10.89 -6.75 0.11
C GLY A 71 -12.36 -7.12 0.02
N TRP A 72 -12.73 -7.62 -1.16
CA TRP A 72 -14.10 -7.93 -1.55
C TRP A 72 -14.56 -9.31 -1.11
N ALA A 73 -15.88 -9.46 -0.98
CA ALA A 73 -16.53 -10.76 -0.90
C ALA A 73 -16.65 -11.42 -2.29
N GLY A 74 -16.75 -12.75 -2.32
CA GLY A 74 -17.03 -13.51 -3.54
C GLY A 74 -15.78 -13.91 -4.33
N PHE A 75 -15.84 -13.75 -5.65
CA PHE A 75 -14.76 -14.06 -6.61
C PHE A 75 -14.08 -15.44 -6.40
N ASN A 76 -14.85 -16.46 -6.02
CA ASN A 76 -14.34 -17.78 -5.64
C ASN A 76 -13.21 -17.75 -4.59
N GLY A 77 -13.22 -16.75 -3.71
CA GLY A 77 -12.22 -16.59 -2.65
C GLY A 77 -10.91 -15.92 -3.09
N ARG A 78 -10.86 -15.27 -4.28
CA ARG A 78 -9.67 -14.59 -4.82
C ARG A 78 -8.89 -13.80 -3.76
N ASP A 79 -9.55 -12.85 -3.10
CA ASP A 79 -8.89 -11.95 -2.14
C ASP A 79 -8.43 -12.70 -0.89
N THR A 80 -9.23 -13.68 -0.42
CA THR A 80 -8.82 -14.59 0.65
C THR A 80 -7.57 -15.37 0.27
N GLU A 81 -7.47 -15.95 -0.93
CA GLU A 81 -6.29 -16.70 -1.36
C GLU A 81 -5.05 -15.80 -1.48
N ARG A 82 -5.20 -14.58 -1.99
CA ARG A 82 -4.10 -13.60 -2.06
C ARG A 82 -3.60 -13.21 -0.65
N ILE A 83 -4.52 -13.02 0.31
CA ILE A 83 -4.17 -12.79 1.72
C ILE A 83 -3.47 -14.00 2.34
N LEU A 84 -3.96 -15.22 2.11
CA LEU A 84 -3.32 -16.44 2.60
C LEU A 84 -1.93 -16.65 2.01
N GLN A 85 -1.73 -16.28 0.74
CA GLN A 85 -0.42 -16.33 0.10
C GLN A 85 0.56 -15.33 0.75
N ALA A 86 0.12 -14.10 1.03
CA ALA A 86 0.93 -13.12 1.77
C ALA A 86 1.23 -13.60 3.20
N ALA A 87 0.25 -14.18 3.90
CA ALA A 87 0.44 -14.79 5.21
C ALA A 87 1.49 -15.91 5.19
N LYS A 88 1.44 -16.78 4.19
CA LYS A 88 2.42 -17.86 3.97
C LYS A 88 3.83 -17.33 3.70
N LEU A 89 3.97 -16.30 2.87
CA LEU A 89 5.26 -15.63 2.59
C LEU A 89 5.82 -14.91 3.83
N ALA A 90 4.93 -14.32 4.64
CA ALA A 90 5.27 -13.78 5.94
C ALA A 90 5.55 -14.90 6.98
N GLY A 91 5.14 -16.13 6.69
CA GLY A 91 5.22 -17.30 7.54
C GLY A 91 4.45 -17.14 8.85
N ILE A 92 3.30 -16.47 8.79
CA ILE A 92 2.32 -16.48 9.87
C ILE A 92 1.25 -17.52 9.55
N ASP A 93 0.68 -18.12 10.59
CA ASP A 93 -0.43 -19.08 10.49
C ASP A 93 -1.72 -18.55 11.11
N ARG A 94 -1.70 -17.28 11.56
CA ARG A 94 -2.80 -16.58 12.22
C ARG A 94 -2.70 -15.07 12.02
N ILE A 95 -3.83 -14.40 12.16
CA ILE A 95 -3.94 -12.95 12.22
C ILE A 95 -4.19 -12.55 13.68
N ASN A 96 -3.21 -11.91 14.34
CA ASN A 96 -3.40 -11.53 15.75
C ASN A 96 -4.39 -10.37 15.90
N ALA A 97 -4.35 -9.43 14.96
CA ALA A 97 -5.26 -8.31 14.90
C ALA A 97 -5.77 -8.13 13.47
N LEU A 98 -7.08 -8.06 13.30
CA LEU A 98 -7.72 -7.59 12.08
C LEU A 98 -8.36 -6.24 12.40
N LEU A 99 -7.93 -5.18 11.72
CA LEU A 99 -8.59 -3.88 11.77
C LEU A 99 -9.41 -3.71 10.50
N ILE A 100 -10.72 -3.50 10.67
CA ILE A 100 -11.60 -3.04 9.60
C ILE A 100 -11.70 -1.52 9.70
N THR A 101 -11.30 -0.83 8.64
CA THR A 101 -11.27 0.63 8.62
C THR A 101 -12.68 1.19 8.62
N HIS A 102 -13.55 0.68 7.75
CA HIS A 102 -14.96 0.99 7.60
C HIS A 102 -15.71 -0.15 6.87
N TYR A 103 -17.02 -0.01 6.68
CA TYR A 103 -17.88 -1.14 6.26
C TYR A 103 -18.23 -1.22 4.77
N HIS A 104 -17.48 -0.57 3.86
CA HIS A 104 -17.69 -0.80 2.43
C HIS A 104 -17.18 -2.16 1.96
N ALA A 105 -17.78 -2.66 0.88
CA ALA A 105 -17.68 -4.05 0.45
C ALA A 105 -16.26 -4.49 0.10
N ASP A 106 -15.42 -3.57 -0.33
CA ASP A 106 -14.04 -3.76 -0.74
C ASP A 106 -13.04 -3.62 0.41
N HIS A 107 -13.53 -3.41 1.62
CA HIS A 107 -12.74 -3.42 2.86
C HIS A 107 -13.15 -4.58 3.75
N VAL A 108 -14.44 -4.65 4.09
CA VAL A 108 -14.97 -5.64 5.04
C VAL A 108 -15.48 -6.92 4.35
N GLY A 109 -15.62 -6.94 3.03
CA GLY A 109 -16.28 -8.02 2.30
C GLY A 109 -15.61 -9.37 2.46
N GLY A 110 -14.28 -9.41 2.46
CA GLY A 110 -13.51 -10.65 2.57
C GLY A 110 -13.55 -11.31 3.95
N VAL A 111 -14.00 -10.62 5.00
CA VAL A 111 -13.88 -11.09 6.40
C VAL A 111 -14.50 -12.48 6.63
N PRO A 112 -15.75 -12.78 6.19
CA PRO A 112 -16.35 -14.09 6.45
C PRO A 112 -15.56 -15.24 5.81
N GLN A 113 -15.12 -15.08 4.56
CA GLN A 113 -14.37 -16.11 3.83
C GLN A 113 -12.96 -16.31 4.41
N LEU A 114 -12.29 -15.22 4.80
CA LEU A 114 -10.96 -15.28 5.40
C LEU A 114 -10.97 -15.99 6.75
N ALA A 115 -11.95 -15.67 7.61
CA ALA A 115 -12.08 -16.24 8.95
C ALA A 115 -12.41 -17.74 8.97
N GLU A 116 -12.76 -18.33 7.83
CA GLU A 116 -12.91 -19.79 7.67
C GLU A 116 -11.59 -20.49 7.38
N ARG A 117 -10.56 -19.74 6.98
CA ARG A 117 -9.31 -20.28 6.42
C ARG A 117 -8.08 -19.99 7.25
N ILE A 118 -8.08 -18.91 8.02
CA ILE A 118 -7.00 -18.54 8.94
C ILE A 118 -7.58 -18.03 10.26
N PRO A 119 -7.08 -18.47 11.43
CA PRO A 119 -7.52 -17.95 12.72
C PRO A 119 -7.29 -16.44 12.84
N ILE A 120 -8.27 -15.72 13.38
CA ILE A 120 -8.20 -14.29 13.70
C ILE A 120 -8.46 -14.13 15.21
N ASP A 121 -7.47 -13.63 15.95
CA ASP A 121 -7.55 -13.57 17.42
C ASP A 121 -8.41 -12.37 17.89
N THR A 122 -8.21 -11.18 17.30
CA THR A 122 -8.92 -9.94 17.66
C THR A 122 -9.38 -9.17 16.42
N PHE A 123 -10.65 -8.77 16.42
CA PHE A 123 -11.29 -7.89 15.46
C PHE A 123 -11.41 -6.48 16.04
N PHE A 124 -10.90 -5.50 15.31
CA PHE A 124 -10.98 -4.08 15.60
C PHE A 124 -11.82 -3.37 14.53
N ASP A 125 -12.63 -2.40 14.94
CA ASP A 125 -13.42 -1.54 14.05
C ASP A 125 -13.74 -0.18 14.67
N HIS A 126 -14.44 0.70 13.96
CA HIS A 126 -14.84 2.01 14.50
C HIS A 126 -16.15 2.00 15.30
N GLY A 127 -16.87 0.88 15.38
CA GLY A 127 -18.16 0.76 16.07
C GLY A 127 -19.34 0.73 15.10
N PRO A 128 -20.52 1.27 15.45
CA PRO A 128 -21.70 1.12 14.58
C PRO A 128 -21.52 1.69 13.17
N ASP A 129 -21.98 0.95 12.17
CA ASP A 129 -22.19 1.39 10.79
C ASP A 129 -23.13 2.62 10.75
N VAL A 130 -22.81 3.59 9.90
CA VAL A 130 -23.62 4.81 9.68
C VAL A 130 -24.53 4.70 8.46
N GLU A 131 -24.35 3.69 7.62
CA GLU A 131 -25.18 3.43 6.46
C GLU A 131 -26.31 2.43 6.79
N ASN A 132 -27.45 2.58 6.10
CA ASN A 132 -28.66 1.78 6.40
C ASN A 132 -29.31 1.17 5.15
N SER A 133 -28.60 1.18 4.01
CA SER A 133 -29.07 0.48 2.83
C SER A 133 -29.24 -1.03 3.12
N PRO A 134 -30.11 -1.74 2.39
CA PRO A 134 -30.24 -3.19 2.56
C PRO A 134 -28.91 -3.95 2.42
N ASP A 135 -28.06 -3.53 1.49
CA ASP A 135 -26.76 -4.16 1.24
C ASP A 135 -25.76 -3.87 2.34
N ALA A 136 -25.67 -2.61 2.81
CA ALA A 136 -24.81 -2.23 3.95
C ALA A 136 -25.19 -3.03 5.20
N ARG A 137 -26.49 -3.08 5.55
CA ARG A 137 -26.98 -3.87 6.69
C ARG A 137 -26.62 -5.34 6.59
N LYS A 138 -26.74 -5.94 5.40
CA LYS A 138 -26.40 -7.34 5.17
C LYS A 138 -24.91 -7.59 5.35
N LEU A 139 -24.08 -6.72 4.78
CA LEU A 139 -22.62 -6.79 4.85
C LEU A 139 -22.12 -6.63 6.28
N TYR A 140 -22.58 -5.59 6.98
CA TYR A 140 -22.21 -5.33 8.38
C TYR A 140 -22.69 -6.45 9.31
N ALA A 141 -23.89 -7.00 9.12
CA ALA A 141 -24.36 -8.14 9.90
C ALA A 141 -23.50 -9.41 9.70
N ALA A 142 -23.04 -9.66 8.47
CA ALA A 142 -22.14 -10.78 8.16
C ALA A 142 -20.77 -10.61 8.83
N TYR A 143 -20.24 -9.38 8.84
CA TYR A 143 -19.04 -9.01 9.57
C TYR A 143 -19.19 -9.24 11.08
N LEU A 144 -20.23 -8.67 11.71
CA LEU A 144 -20.45 -8.80 13.15
C LEU A 144 -20.61 -10.26 13.59
N LYS A 145 -21.33 -11.08 12.80
CA LYS A 145 -21.44 -12.51 13.05
C LYS A 145 -20.08 -13.21 13.02
N THR A 146 -19.19 -12.80 12.12
CA THR A 146 -17.84 -13.35 12.00
C THR A 146 -16.94 -12.88 13.14
N ALA A 147 -17.03 -11.61 13.52
CA ALA A 147 -16.23 -11.03 14.60
C ALA A 147 -16.47 -11.70 15.97
N GLN A 148 -17.63 -12.34 16.17
CA GLN A 148 -17.94 -13.15 17.36
C GLN A 148 -17.03 -14.39 17.51
N LYS A 149 -16.31 -14.81 16.46
CA LYS A 149 -15.35 -15.93 16.51
C LYS A 149 -14.05 -15.56 17.24
N GLY A 150 -13.79 -14.27 17.46
CA GLY A 150 -12.61 -13.77 18.19
C GLY A 150 -12.99 -12.69 19.19
N GLN A 151 -11.99 -11.98 19.73
CA GLN A 151 -12.25 -10.81 20.57
C GLN A 151 -12.68 -9.63 19.68
N HIS A 152 -13.78 -8.97 20.00
CA HIS A 152 -14.21 -7.76 19.28
C HIS A 152 -13.94 -6.49 20.10
N ARG A 153 -13.33 -5.47 19.48
CA ARG A 153 -12.91 -4.24 20.16
C ARG A 153 -13.09 -3.01 19.28
N VAL A 154 -13.94 -2.09 19.70
CA VAL A 154 -14.10 -0.79 19.05
C VAL A 154 -12.89 0.11 19.33
N VAL A 155 -12.24 0.62 18.29
CA VAL A 155 -11.12 1.56 18.39
C VAL A 155 -11.58 3.01 18.55
N LYS A 156 -10.71 3.83 19.12
CA LYS A 156 -10.91 5.27 19.29
C LYS A 156 -9.60 5.99 18.97
N PRO A 157 -9.63 7.24 18.48
CA PRO A 157 -8.41 8.01 18.27
C PRO A 157 -7.58 8.12 19.56
N GLY A 158 -6.28 7.82 19.46
CA GLY A 158 -5.34 7.69 20.58
C GLY A 158 -5.23 6.27 21.15
N GLY A 159 -6.11 5.35 20.74
CA GLY A 159 -6.00 3.91 21.03
C GLY A 159 -4.72 3.32 20.44
N ILE A 160 -4.18 2.29 21.10
CA ILE A 160 -2.93 1.65 20.71
C ILE A 160 -3.17 0.16 20.49
N ILE A 161 -2.74 -0.34 19.33
CA ILE A 161 -2.59 -1.77 19.05
C ILE A 161 -1.08 -2.06 19.15
N LEU A 162 -0.70 -2.92 20.09
CA LEU A 162 0.69 -3.34 20.29
C LEU A 162 0.92 -4.67 19.60
N LEU A 163 1.94 -4.72 18.74
CA LEU A 163 2.34 -5.91 18.00
C LEU A 163 3.83 -6.14 18.25
N GLY A 164 4.21 -6.99 19.18
CA GLY A 164 5.60 -7.46 19.31
C GLY A 164 6.65 -6.35 19.46
N GLY A 165 6.30 -5.25 20.14
CA GLY A 165 7.15 -4.07 20.30
C GLY A 165 6.95 -2.97 19.24
N VAL A 166 6.16 -3.22 18.21
CA VAL A 166 5.69 -2.23 17.23
C VAL A 166 4.43 -1.56 17.74
N LYS A 167 4.43 -0.23 17.70
CA LYS A 167 3.33 0.59 18.18
C LYS A 167 2.49 1.08 17.00
N VAL A 168 1.22 0.68 16.98
CA VAL A 168 0.22 1.19 16.03
C VAL A 168 -0.75 2.08 16.80
N VAL A 169 -0.86 3.35 16.41
CA VAL A 169 -1.77 4.32 17.04
C VAL A 169 -2.93 4.57 16.10
N VAL A 170 -4.15 4.40 16.59
CA VAL A 170 -5.37 4.79 15.87
C VAL A 170 -5.48 6.31 15.90
N VAL A 171 -5.52 6.94 14.74
CA VAL A 171 -5.52 8.41 14.60
C VAL A 171 -6.86 8.97 14.14
N ALA A 172 -7.68 8.18 13.46
CA ALA A 172 -9.08 8.48 13.17
C ALA A 172 -9.92 7.24 13.46
N ALA A 173 -11.20 7.44 13.79
CA ALA A 173 -12.22 6.39 13.87
C ALA A 173 -13.59 7.01 14.18
N ALA A 174 -14.65 6.50 13.56
CA ALA A 174 -16.03 6.93 13.75
C ALA A 174 -16.18 8.46 13.63
N GLY A 175 -15.58 9.01 12.56
CA GLY A 175 -15.65 10.42 12.22
C GLY A 175 -14.90 11.35 13.18
N ARG A 176 -14.25 10.79 14.21
CA ARG A 176 -13.40 11.50 15.17
C ARG A 176 -11.93 11.34 14.78
N ARG A 177 -11.12 12.23 15.35
CA ARG A 177 -9.69 12.31 15.09
C ARG A 177 -8.87 12.43 16.36
N LEU A 178 -7.57 12.20 16.23
CA LEU A 178 -6.60 12.43 17.27
C LEU A 178 -6.60 13.92 17.67
N ARG A 179 -6.72 14.19 18.98
CA ARG A 179 -6.74 15.57 19.49
C ARG A 179 -5.33 16.12 19.71
N LYS A 180 -4.45 15.32 20.32
CA LYS A 180 -3.06 15.67 20.62
C LYS A 180 -2.13 15.15 19.52
N PRO A 181 -1.16 15.93 19.03
CA PRO A 181 -0.18 15.43 18.07
C PRO A 181 0.57 14.19 18.57
N LEU A 182 1.00 13.33 17.65
CA LEU A 182 1.93 12.25 17.92
C LEU A 182 3.32 12.78 18.31
N ARG A 183 4.16 11.90 18.86
CA ARG A 183 5.54 12.27 19.21
C ARG A 183 6.31 12.70 17.95
N GLY A 184 6.93 13.87 18.03
CA GLY A 184 7.67 14.48 16.91
C GLY A 184 6.77 15.17 15.87
N ALA A 185 5.46 15.25 16.12
CA ALA A 185 4.50 15.99 15.30
C ALA A 185 4.09 17.31 16.00
N GLY A 186 3.08 17.99 15.46
CA GLY A 186 2.47 19.19 16.04
C GLY A 186 2.97 20.50 15.47
N GLN A 187 3.86 20.47 14.48
CA GLN A 187 4.29 21.65 13.74
C GLN A 187 3.09 22.27 13.02
N THR A 188 3.08 23.60 12.91
CA THR A 188 2.12 24.30 12.06
C THR A 188 2.19 23.74 10.64
N ASN A 189 1.04 23.45 10.06
CA ASN A 189 0.96 22.93 8.71
C ASN A 189 0.76 24.11 7.73
N PRO A 190 1.79 24.48 6.94
CA PRO A 190 1.71 25.63 6.04
C PRO A 190 0.68 25.43 4.91
N TYR A 191 0.33 24.17 4.60
CA TYR A 191 -0.59 23.84 3.52
C TYR A 191 -2.07 23.95 3.93
N CYS A 192 -2.36 24.25 5.20
CA CYS A 192 -3.74 24.41 5.67
C CYS A 192 -4.48 25.58 5.03
N SER A 193 -3.80 26.71 4.79
CA SER A 193 -4.42 27.86 4.11
C SER A 193 -4.72 27.59 2.63
N GLU A 194 -4.02 26.64 2.02
CA GLU A 194 -4.21 26.25 0.62
C GLU A 194 -5.23 25.12 0.46
N THR A 195 -5.60 24.45 1.54
CA THR A 195 -6.49 23.28 1.52
C THR A 195 -7.86 23.66 2.05
N LYS A 196 -8.77 24.01 1.13
CA LYS A 196 -10.15 24.39 1.49
C LYS A 196 -11.00 23.14 1.73
N PRO A 197 -11.86 23.11 2.76
CA PRO A 197 -12.87 22.07 2.89
C PRO A 197 -13.76 21.97 1.65
N ILE A 198 -14.24 20.77 1.37
CA ILE A 198 -15.25 20.48 0.34
C ILE A 198 -16.58 20.11 1.02
N GLU A 199 -17.59 19.71 0.25
CA GLU A 199 -18.83 19.19 0.84
C GLU A 199 -18.54 17.99 1.75
N PRO A 200 -19.10 17.94 2.98
CA PRO A 200 -18.88 16.82 3.88
C PRO A 200 -19.41 15.52 3.29
N ASP A 201 -18.56 14.50 3.27
CA ASP A 201 -18.98 13.13 2.96
C ASP A 201 -19.70 12.51 4.18
N PRO A 202 -20.98 12.13 4.06
CA PRO A 202 -21.73 11.49 5.15
C PRO A 202 -21.54 9.97 5.22
N SER A 203 -20.86 9.35 4.25
CA SER A 203 -20.73 7.90 4.11
C SER A 203 -19.80 7.27 5.15
N GLU A 204 -19.72 5.94 5.09
CA GLU A 204 -18.77 5.12 5.86
C GLU A 204 -17.29 5.51 5.62
N ASN A 205 -16.94 6.02 4.45
CA ASN A 205 -15.57 6.50 4.15
C ASN A 205 -15.08 7.53 5.18
N ALA A 206 -15.97 8.48 5.54
CA ALA A 206 -15.66 9.51 6.53
C ALA A 206 -15.54 8.96 7.97
N GLN A 207 -15.91 7.70 8.21
CA GLN A 207 -15.81 7.00 9.49
C GLN A 207 -14.50 6.20 9.63
N SER A 208 -13.75 6.04 8.53
CA SER A 208 -12.54 5.22 8.43
C SER A 208 -11.60 5.30 9.65
N SER A 209 -11.22 4.13 10.15
CA SER A 209 -10.21 3.98 11.19
C SER A 209 -8.81 4.09 10.60
N GLY A 210 -8.21 5.26 10.69
CA GLY A 210 -6.81 5.46 10.26
C GLY A 210 -5.80 5.11 11.36
N ILE A 211 -4.62 4.64 10.96
CA ILE A 211 -3.51 4.28 11.84
C ILE A 211 -2.20 4.99 11.46
N VAL A 212 -1.36 5.17 12.46
CA VAL A 212 0.06 5.47 12.31
C VAL A 212 0.86 4.39 13.02
N LEU A 213 1.68 3.68 12.26
CA LEU A 213 2.62 2.69 12.78
C LEU A 213 3.99 3.33 12.98
N THR A 214 4.65 3.02 14.09
CA THR A 214 6.06 3.38 14.31
C THR A 214 6.88 2.15 14.67
N TYR A 215 7.96 1.93 13.91
CA TYR A 215 8.96 0.90 14.17
C TYR A 215 10.36 1.53 14.24
N GLY A 216 10.87 1.72 15.46
CA GLY A 216 12.06 2.54 15.67
C GLY A 216 11.85 3.97 15.14
N LYS A 217 12.62 4.36 14.12
CA LYS A 217 12.49 5.64 13.41
C LYS A 217 11.58 5.58 12.18
N PHE A 218 11.25 4.38 11.68
CA PHE A 218 10.37 4.20 10.53
C PHE A 218 8.92 4.53 10.90
N ARG A 219 8.22 5.26 10.03
CA ARG A 219 6.78 5.56 10.16
C ARG A 219 6.00 5.24 8.89
N PHE A 220 4.95 4.43 9.07
CA PHE A 220 3.94 4.13 8.06
C PHE A 220 2.59 4.73 8.45
N VAL A 221 1.87 5.26 7.46
CA VAL A 221 0.53 5.86 7.62
C VAL A 221 -0.43 5.20 6.66
N ASP A 222 -1.55 4.71 7.18
CA ASP A 222 -2.67 4.12 6.45
C ASP A 222 -3.94 4.70 7.07
N LEU A 223 -4.78 5.35 6.25
CA LEU A 223 -5.99 6.01 6.72
C LEU A 223 -7.27 5.32 6.21
N GLY A 224 -7.16 4.18 5.53
CA GLY A 224 -8.25 3.63 4.70
C GLY A 224 -8.82 4.71 3.79
N ASP A 225 -10.14 4.83 3.77
CA ASP A 225 -10.85 5.71 2.84
C ASP A 225 -11.17 7.08 3.45
N LEU A 226 -10.36 7.52 4.42
CA LEU A 226 -10.60 8.77 5.13
C LEU A 226 -10.68 9.96 4.15
N THR A 227 -11.79 10.69 4.22
CA THR A 227 -12.13 11.70 3.22
C THR A 227 -11.51 13.07 3.51
N TRP A 228 -11.40 13.90 2.47
CA TRP A 228 -10.75 15.22 2.45
C TRP A 228 -10.96 16.07 3.71
N ASN A 229 -12.21 16.24 4.16
CA ASN A 229 -12.50 17.08 5.33
C ASN A 229 -12.00 16.46 6.64
N LYS A 230 -11.99 15.13 6.74
CA LYS A 230 -11.47 14.40 7.91
C LYS A 230 -9.94 14.44 7.94
N GLU A 231 -9.30 14.35 6.78
CA GLU A 231 -7.87 14.58 6.61
C GLU A 231 -7.47 16.00 7.03
N ILE A 232 -8.17 17.04 6.56
CA ILE A 232 -7.95 18.43 7.01
C ILE A 232 -8.07 18.51 8.52
N ALA A 233 -9.09 17.88 9.11
CA ALA A 233 -9.29 17.95 10.56
C ALA A 233 -8.10 17.34 11.32
N LEU A 234 -7.48 16.27 10.81
CA LEU A 234 -6.24 15.70 11.37
C LEU A 234 -5.05 16.65 11.22
N MET A 235 -4.96 17.34 10.09
CA MET A 235 -3.75 18.02 9.65
C MET A 235 -3.74 19.52 9.89
N CYS A 236 -4.86 20.11 10.30
CA CYS A 236 -5.00 21.55 10.51
C CYS A 236 -5.48 21.94 11.92
N PRO A 237 -5.00 23.08 12.48
CA PRO A 237 -3.95 23.96 11.93
C PRO A 237 -2.52 23.41 12.10
N VAL A 238 -2.38 22.27 12.79
CA VAL A 238 -1.09 21.60 13.04
C VAL A 238 -1.10 20.20 12.46
N ASN A 239 0.03 19.77 11.91
CA ASN A 239 0.23 18.39 11.49
C ASN A 239 0.25 17.48 12.73
N ARG A 240 -0.82 16.72 12.98
CA ARG A 240 -0.89 15.84 14.16
C ARG A 240 -0.19 14.50 13.98
N LEU A 241 0.11 14.10 12.75
CA LEU A 241 0.70 12.80 12.43
C LEU A 241 2.24 12.86 12.40
N GLY A 242 2.78 14.03 12.04
CA GLY A 242 4.20 14.23 11.76
C GLY A 242 4.54 13.78 10.34
N ARG A 243 5.84 13.69 10.02
CA ARG A 243 6.27 13.16 8.72
C ARG A 243 6.12 11.64 8.67
N ALA A 244 5.84 11.10 7.49
CA ALA A 244 5.83 9.67 7.19
C ALA A 244 7.05 9.27 6.32
N ASP A 245 7.42 8.00 6.37
CA ASP A 245 8.36 7.41 5.42
C ASP A 245 7.59 6.78 4.26
N VAL A 246 6.56 5.99 4.59
CA VAL A 246 5.61 5.40 3.65
C VAL A 246 4.19 5.83 4.00
N PHE A 247 3.43 6.24 2.99
CA PHE A 247 2.00 6.55 3.08
C PHE A 247 1.23 5.65 2.11
N LEU A 248 0.20 4.97 2.60
CA LEU A 248 -0.80 4.34 1.73
C LEU A 248 -1.82 5.41 1.37
N ALA A 249 -1.95 5.73 0.08
CA ALA A 249 -2.84 6.76 -0.41
C ALA A 249 -4.26 6.49 0.09
N SER A 250 -4.90 7.51 0.66
CA SER A 250 -6.23 7.33 1.22
C SER A 250 -7.24 7.10 0.11
N HIS A 251 -8.23 6.25 0.37
CA HIS A 251 -9.32 5.97 -0.57
C HIS A 251 -8.79 5.55 -1.94
N HIS A 252 -7.82 4.63 -1.96
CA HIS A 252 -7.19 4.11 -3.18
C HIS A 252 -6.60 5.16 -4.13
N GLY A 253 -6.31 6.37 -3.65
CA GLY A 253 -5.92 7.48 -4.53
C GLY A 253 -7.11 8.16 -5.22
N GLU A 254 -8.28 8.21 -4.59
CA GLU A 254 -9.43 8.97 -5.06
C GLU A 254 -9.28 10.48 -4.78
N SER A 255 -9.89 11.29 -5.65
CA SER A 255 -9.71 12.74 -5.64
C SER A 255 -10.39 13.43 -4.44
N ILE A 256 -11.43 12.79 -3.88
CA ILE A 256 -12.14 13.24 -2.66
C ILE A 256 -11.36 12.96 -1.36
N SER A 257 -10.14 12.45 -1.47
CA SER A 257 -9.16 12.24 -0.39
C SER A 257 -7.80 12.76 -0.82
N ASN A 258 -6.72 12.41 -0.12
CA ASN A 258 -5.33 12.79 -0.45
C ASN A 258 -5.12 14.31 -0.47
N SER A 259 -5.81 15.04 0.40
CA SER A 259 -5.79 16.50 0.48
C SER A 259 -4.36 17.05 0.58
N LYS A 260 -4.15 18.25 0.06
CA LYS A 260 -2.82 18.90 0.08
C LYS A 260 -2.29 19.05 1.51
N ALA A 261 -3.15 19.45 2.46
CA ALA A 261 -2.82 19.53 3.88
C ALA A 261 -2.36 18.19 4.47
N LEU A 262 -2.83 17.06 3.96
CA LEU A 262 -2.36 15.75 4.36
C LEU A 262 -1.05 15.40 3.69
N VAL A 263 -1.08 15.16 2.37
CA VAL A 263 0.01 14.49 1.67
C VAL A 263 1.28 15.33 1.73
N TRP A 264 1.17 16.66 1.60
CA TRP A 264 2.34 17.52 1.58
C TRP A 264 2.93 17.74 2.98
N ALA A 265 2.11 17.70 4.04
CA ALA A 265 2.62 17.83 5.40
C ALA A 265 3.16 16.51 5.97
N LEU A 266 2.69 15.37 5.45
CA LEU A 266 3.31 14.07 5.72
C LEU A 266 4.71 13.97 5.12
N GLU A 267 4.98 14.69 4.01
CA GLU A 267 6.22 14.57 3.24
C GLU A 267 6.67 13.10 3.08
N PRO A 268 5.82 12.19 2.57
CA PRO A 268 6.17 10.79 2.46
C PRO A 268 7.32 10.63 1.46
N ARG A 269 8.25 9.72 1.74
CA ARG A 269 9.29 9.36 0.74
C ARG A 269 8.68 8.47 -0.34
N VAL A 270 7.81 7.56 0.08
CA VAL A 270 7.06 6.67 -0.79
C VAL A 270 5.58 6.80 -0.49
N THR A 271 4.79 6.96 -1.54
CA THR A 271 3.35 6.72 -1.49
C THR A 271 3.04 5.45 -2.26
N ILE A 272 2.26 4.54 -1.68
CA ILE A 272 1.70 3.37 -2.37
C ILE A 272 0.22 3.66 -2.63
N ILE A 273 -0.27 3.36 -3.82
CA ILE A 273 -1.68 3.48 -4.20
C ILE A 273 -2.22 2.07 -4.43
N ASP A 274 -3.22 1.66 -3.64
CA ASP A 274 -3.89 0.36 -3.68
C ASP A 274 -5.11 0.35 -4.62
N ASN A 275 -4.94 0.94 -5.80
CA ASN A 275 -5.99 1.03 -6.81
C ASN A 275 -6.22 -0.29 -7.58
N ALA A 276 -7.35 -0.35 -8.28
CA ALA A 276 -7.58 -1.24 -9.41
C ALA A 276 -7.22 -0.56 -10.72
N ALA A 277 -7.30 -1.32 -11.81
CA ALA A 277 -7.27 -0.76 -13.15
C ALA A 277 -8.36 0.31 -13.39
N LYS A 278 -9.52 0.22 -12.73
CA LYS A 278 -10.69 1.10 -12.96
C LYS A 278 -11.33 1.67 -11.69
N LYS A 279 -10.60 1.68 -10.57
CA LYS A 279 -11.06 2.23 -9.29
C LYS A 279 -9.86 2.77 -8.54
N GLY A 280 -9.91 4.01 -8.06
CA GLY A 280 -8.75 4.68 -7.47
C GLY A 280 -7.70 5.10 -8.50
N GLY A 281 -6.61 5.71 -8.03
CA GLY A 281 -5.55 6.22 -8.88
C GLY A 281 -6.02 7.34 -9.81
N THR A 282 -6.88 8.23 -9.31
CA THR A 282 -7.42 9.36 -10.09
C THR A 282 -6.31 10.34 -10.46
N PRO A 283 -6.32 10.95 -11.66
CA PRO A 283 -5.29 11.89 -12.09
C PRO A 283 -5.05 13.05 -11.11
N GLU A 284 -6.10 13.58 -10.50
CA GLU A 284 -6.01 14.71 -9.56
C GLU A 284 -5.35 14.34 -8.23
N ALA A 285 -5.66 13.15 -7.69
CA ALA A 285 -5.00 12.67 -6.48
C ALA A 285 -3.54 12.30 -6.77
N TRP A 286 -3.31 11.57 -7.86
CA TRP A 286 -1.97 11.18 -8.29
C TRP A 286 -1.07 12.40 -8.47
N LYS A 287 -1.54 13.43 -9.17
CA LYS A 287 -0.78 14.67 -9.38
C LYS A 287 -0.44 15.37 -8.05
N ARG A 288 -1.39 15.46 -7.12
CA ARG A 288 -1.13 16.03 -5.78
C ARG A 288 -0.09 15.24 -5.00
N ILE A 289 -0.11 13.91 -5.12
CA ILE A 289 0.89 13.03 -4.52
C ILE A 289 2.25 13.24 -5.20
N TYR A 290 2.29 13.28 -6.53
CA TYR A 290 3.50 13.47 -7.32
C TYR A 290 4.22 14.78 -7.02
N GLU A 291 3.46 15.86 -6.81
CA GLU A 291 3.98 17.19 -6.48
C GLU A 291 4.36 17.36 -4.99
N ALA A 292 4.09 16.37 -4.14
CA ALA A 292 4.33 16.48 -2.71
C ALA A 292 5.84 16.63 -2.38
N PRO A 293 6.21 17.54 -1.47
CA PRO A 293 7.60 17.72 -1.04
C PRO A 293 8.17 16.45 -0.40
N GLY A 294 9.44 16.17 -0.68
CA GLY A 294 10.15 15.02 -0.12
C GLY A 294 9.77 13.67 -0.72
N ARG A 295 8.85 13.62 -1.69
CA ARG A 295 8.50 12.42 -2.45
C ARG A 295 9.69 11.94 -3.28
N GLU A 296 10.04 10.69 -3.09
CA GLU A 296 11.03 9.99 -3.93
C GLU A 296 10.33 9.16 -5.01
N ARG A 297 9.30 8.37 -4.66
CA ARG A 297 8.57 7.49 -5.60
C ARG A 297 7.09 7.30 -5.27
N ILE A 298 6.30 7.00 -6.29
CA ILE A 298 4.93 6.46 -6.19
C ILE A 298 5.01 5.00 -6.64
N TRP A 299 4.35 4.12 -5.90
CA TRP A 299 4.14 2.72 -6.27
C TRP A 299 2.64 2.48 -6.40
N GLU A 300 2.25 1.63 -7.33
CA GLU A 300 0.83 1.36 -7.61
C GLU A 300 0.59 -0.15 -7.63
N ILE A 301 -0.52 -0.57 -7.05
CA ILE A 301 -0.97 -1.96 -7.17
C ILE A 301 -1.42 -2.23 -8.60
N HIS A 302 -2.10 -1.29 -9.24
CA HIS A 302 -2.51 -1.41 -10.64
C HIS A 302 -2.13 -0.20 -11.47
N TYR A 303 -1.90 -0.42 -12.76
CA TYR A 303 -1.97 0.68 -13.74
C TYR A 303 -3.40 1.24 -13.75
N SER A 304 -3.58 2.52 -13.45
CA SER A 304 -4.85 3.24 -13.54
C SER A 304 -5.19 3.54 -15.00
N VAL A 305 -6.31 2.98 -15.48
CA VAL A 305 -6.83 3.28 -16.83
C VAL A 305 -7.24 4.74 -16.95
N GLU A 306 -7.81 5.31 -15.89
CA GLU A 306 -8.16 6.73 -15.84
C GLU A 306 -6.92 7.64 -15.84
N GLY A 307 -5.87 7.21 -15.13
CA GLY A 307 -4.58 7.89 -15.07
C GLY A 307 -3.87 8.00 -16.43
N GLY A 308 -4.13 7.05 -17.34
CA GLY A 308 -3.53 7.04 -18.68
C GLY A 308 -2.00 7.12 -18.64
N ASN A 309 -1.40 7.78 -19.63
CA ASN A 309 0.07 7.91 -19.69
C ASN A 309 0.63 9.02 -18.78
N GLU A 310 -0.23 9.84 -18.16
CA GLU A 310 0.17 11.07 -17.47
C GLU A 310 0.15 10.94 -15.95
N ALA A 311 -0.69 10.05 -15.42
CA ALA A 311 -0.90 9.87 -13.99
C ALA A 311 -0.84 8.39 -13.60
N ASN A 312 0.31 7.78 -13.89
CA ASN A 312 0.71 6.46 -13.43
C ASN A 312 2.19 6.50 -13.04
N ALA A 313 2.61 5.59 -12.16
CA ALA A 313 4.02 5.37 -11.85
C ALA A 313 4.77 4.79 -13.07
N GLU A 314 6.10 4.82 -13.02
CA GLU A 314 6.92 4.14 -14.02
C GLU A 314 6.63 2.62 -13.99
N PRO A 315 6.73 1.89 -15.13
CA PRO A 315 6.28 0.50 -15.23
C PRO A 315 6.84 -0.46 -14.16
N ASP A 316 8.08 -0.26 -13.70
CA ASP A 316 8.69 -1.12 -12.68
C ASP A 316 8.07 -0.96 -11.27
N TYR A 317 7.36 0.15 -11.04
CA TYR A 317 6.71 0.51 -9.78
C TYR A 317 5.21 0.13 -9.76
N ILE A 318 4.71 -0.47 -10.84
CA ILE A 318 3.34 -0.95 -10.96
C ILE A 318 3.32 -2.48 -10.79
N ALA A 319 2.58 -2.98 -9.79
CA ALA A 319 2.51 -4.42 -9.51
C ALA A 319 1.72 -5.18 -10.57
N ASN A 320 0.57 -4.66 -11.01
CA ASN A 320 -0.31 -5.32 -11.98
C ASN A 320 -0.60 -4.37 -13.15
N SER A 321 -0.08 -4.71 -14.33
CA SER A 321 -0.14 -3.87 -15.53
C SER A 321 -1.28 -4.31 -16.46
N VAL A 322 -1.77 -3.39 -17.31
CA VAL A 322 -2.89 -3.65 -18.22
C VAL A 322 -2.56 -4.61 -19.38
N ASP A 323 -1.28 -4.85 -19.65
CA ASP A 323 -0.80 -5.70 -20.74
C ASP A 323 -0.64 -7.17 -20.35
N GLN A 324 -0.86 -7.52 -19.08
CA GLN A 324 -0.73 -8.88 -18.57
C GLN A 324 -2.01 -9.31 -17.83
N PRO A 325 -2.32 -10.62 -17.80
CA PRO A 325 -3.37 -11.11 -16.90
C PRO A 325 -3.06 -10.72 -15.46
N ASP A 326 -4.07 -10.31 -14.71
CA ASP A 326 -3.89 -10.00 -13.30
C ASP A 326 -3.53 -11.27 -12.51
N GLN A 327 -2.33 -11.28 -11.93
CA GLN A 327 -1.81 -12.38 -11.12
C GLN A 327 -1.89 -12.10 -9.62
N GLY A 328 -2.45 -10.96 -9.19
CA GLY A 328 -2.53 -10.57 -7.79
C GLY A 328 -1.18 -10.20 -7.20
N ASN A 329 -0.32 -9.54 -7.97
CA ASN A 329 0.99 -9.11 -7.49
C ASN A 329 0.83 -8.04 -6.42
N TYR A 330 1.67 -8.10 -5.39
CA TYR A 330 1.66 -7.20 -4.25
C TYR A 330 2.89 -6.29 -4.26
N ILE A 331 2.83 -5.21 -3.47
CA ILE A 331 4.00 -4.41 -3.11
C ILE A 331 4.38 -4.74 -1.66
N GLU A 332 5.65 -5.08 -1.43
CA GLU A 332 6.19 -5.34 -0.09
C GLU A 332 7.11 -4.19 0.35
N VAL A 333 6.93 -3.73 1.59
CA VAL A 333 7.87 -2.86 2.30
C VAL A 333 8.56 -3.68 3.39
N SER A 334 9.89 -3.75 3.35
CA SER A 334 10.72 -4.28 4.44
C SER A 334 11.41 -3.11 5.16
N ALA A 335 11.02 -2.82 6.40
CA ALA A 335 11.46 -1.66 7.15
C ALA A 335 12.37 -2.02 8.34
N HIS A 336 13.40 -1.21 8.53
CA HIS A 336 14.39 -1.32 9.58
C HIS A 336 14.12 -0.31 10.71
N PRO A 337 14.52 -0.60 11.96
CA PRO A 337 14.28 0.30 13.09
C PRO A 337 15.06 1.62 13.02
N ASP A 338 16.07 1.74 12.17
CA ASP A 338 16.81 2.99 11.93
C ASP A 338 16.08 3.96 10.99
N GLY A 339 14.95 3.55 10.40
CA GLY A 339 14.16 4.34 9.45
C GLY A 339 14.47 4.05 7.98
N GLY A 340 15.44 3.18 7.69
CA GLY A 340 15.66 2.67 6.35
C GLY A 340 14.61 1.63 5.98
N PHE A 341 14.31 1.49 4.69
CA PHE A 341 13.39 0.48 4.20
C PHE A 341 13.66 0.12 2.74
N THR A 342 13.14 -1.01 2.29
CA THR A 342 13.15 -1.44 0.90
C THR A 342 11.73 -1.64 0.44
N VAL A 343 11.41 -1.21 -0.78
CA VAL A 343 10.13 -1.52 -1.44
C VAL A 343 10.39 -2.48 -2.60
N THR A 344 9.62 -3.55 -2.67
CA THR A 344 9.71 -4.62 -3.67
C THR A 344 8.39 -4.76 -4.42
N ASN A 345 8.46 -4.85 -5.75
CA ASN A 345 7.33 -5.27 -6.58
C ASN A 345 7.41 -6.78 -6.84
N SER A 346 6.36 -7.52 -6.46
CA SER A 346 6.37 -8.99 -6.57
C SER A 346 6.33 -9.49 -8.01
N ARG A 347 5.86 -8.68 -8.97
CA ARG A 347 5.75 -9.07 -10.38
C ARG A 347 7.11 -9.26 -11.05
N ASN A 348 8.02 -8.30 -10.83
CA ASN A 348 9.30 -8.21 -11.53
C ASN A 348 10.51 -8.36 -10.60
N GLY A 349 10.29 -8.46 -9.28
CA GLY A 349 11.36 -8.48 -8.29
C GLY A 349 12.14 -7.17 -8.20
N PHE A 350 11.63 -6.08 -8.80
CA PHE A 350 12.27 -4.77 -8.76
C PHE A 350 12.26 -4.23 -7.33
N LYS A 351 13.42 -3.78 -6.86
CA LYS A 351 13.65 -3.36 -5.48
C LYS A 351 14.29 -1.98 -5.46
N VAL A 352 13.77 -1.10 -4.61
CA VAL A 352 14.39 0.19 -4.32
C VAL A 352 14.69 0.27 -2.83
N ASN A 353 15.95 0.57 -2.51
CA ASN A 353 16.43 0.76 -1.15
C ASN A 353 16.40 2.24 -0.78
N TYR A 354 15.70 2.55 0.31
CA TYR A 354 15.52 3.87 0.87
C TYR A 354 16.34 3.95 2.16
N PRO A 355 17.56 4.55 2.15
CA PRO A 355 18.39 4.63 3.34
C PRO A 355 17.74 5.50 4.42
N PRO A 356 18.08 5.34 5.71
CA PRO A 356 17.56 6.20 6.77
C PRO A 356 17.67 7.68 6.44
N ARG A 357 16.66 8.48 6.80
CA ARG A 357 16.77 9.95 6.65
C ARG A 357 17.99 10.45 7.42
N SER A 358 18.87 11.16 6.74
CA SER A 358 19.95 11.88 7.39
C SER A 358 19.35 12.84 8.42
N LEU A 359 19.87 12.83 9.65
CA LEU A 359 19.51 13.85 10.62
C LEU A 359 19.84 15.21 9.99
N PRO A 360 18.96 16.23 10.07
CA PRO A 360 19.38 17.58 9.76
C PRO A 360 20.61 17.86 10.62
N ALA A 361 21.67 18.38 10.01
CA ALA A 361 22.84 18.83 10.75
C ALA A 361 22.32 19.72 11.88
N GLN A 362 22.50 19.27 13.13
CA GLN A 362 22.19 20.12 14.26
C GLN A 362 22.95 21.41 14.02
N SER A 363 22.25 22.54 13.94
CA SER A 363 22.90 23.83 14.03
C SER A 363 23.68 23.80 15.33
N ILE A 364 24.98 23.62 15.22
CA ILE A 364 25.92 23.79 16.32
C ILE A 364 25.85 25.29 16.62
N THR A 365 24.89 25.68 17.45
CA THR A 365 25.00 26.92 18.20
C THR A 365 26.15 26.67 19.16
N ARG A 366 27.35 27.14 18.77
CA ARG A 366 28.42 27.38 19.72
C ARG A 366 27.89 28.39 20.73
N GLU A 367 27.96 28.03 22.00
CA GLU A 367 27.73 28.93 23.14
C GLU A 367 28.58 30.19 23.06
#